data_AF-A0A443RBK4-F1
#
_entry.id   AF-A0A443RBK4-F1
#
_cell.length_a   1.000
_cell.length_b   1.000
_cell.length_c   1.000
_cell.angle_alpha   90.00
_cell.angle_beta   90.00
_cell.angle_gamma   90.00
#
_symmetry.space_group_name_H-M   'P 1'
#
loop_
_entity.id
_entity.type
_entity.pdbx_description
1 polymer ?
#
loop_
_entity_poly.entity_id
_entity_poly.type
_entity_poly.pdbx_seq_one_letter_code
_entity_poly.pdbx_strand_id
1 'polypeptide(L)'
;MAKSDSKRAQFGSRHLDEKRDVFAENAWFVLDDFEWSEQLSDFARLKIEQNSKCFVDECEKNRFEREANTFWDKFYEKHQNNFFKDRHWLSTEFPELFAFDSEQKVQILELGSGVGNTVFPLLQMNSVVNWDNFKGLVKIVPNGY
;
A
#
# COMPACT_ATOMS: atom_id res chain seq x y z
N MET A 1 23.26 32.21 -17.10
CA MET A 1 22.62 32.26 -15.76
C MET A 1 21.90 30.94 -15.56
N ALA A 2 22.41 30.10 -14.65
CA ALA A 2 21.83 28.80 -14.34
C ALA A 2 20.47 29.00 -13.66
N LYS A 3 19.45 28.26 -14.10
CA LYS A 3 18.17 28.19 -13.40
C LYS A 3 18.43 27.47 -12.08
N SER A 4 18.17 28.16 -10.97
CA SER A 4 18.16 27.54 -9.65
C SER A 4 17.04 26.51 -9.62
N ASP A 5 17.40 25.23 -9.59
CA ASP A 5 16.49 24.14 -9.25
C ASP A 5 16.00 24.38 -7.82
N SER A 6 14.83 25.01 -7.68
CA SER A 6 14.13 25.01 -6.40
C SER A 6 13.73 23.56 -6.14
N LYS A 7 14.46 22.89 -5.24
CA LYS A 7 14.05 21.59 -4.72
C LYS A 7 12.63 21.75 -4.20
N ARG A 8 11.68 21.06 -4.85
CA ARG A 8 10.31 20.94 -4.38
C ARG A 8 10.37 20.53 -2.92
N ALA A 9 9.67 21.25 -2.04
CA ALA A 9 9.58 20.89 -0.63
C ALA A 9 9.23 19.41 -0.52
N GLN A 10 10.00 18.66 0.27
CA GLN A 10 9.85 17.22 0.43
C GLN A 10 8.55 16.99 1.21
N PHE A 11 7.45 16.88 0.49
CA PHE A 11 6.12 16.63 1.03
C PHE A 11 6.01 15.17 1.47
N GLY A 12 5.51 14.92 2.68
CA GLY A 12 5.16 13.57 3.15
C GLY A 12 6.31 12.70 3.66
N SER A 13 7.47 13.25 4.04
CA SER A 13 8.54 12.42 4.63
C SER A 13 8.23 12.04 6.08
N ARG A 14 7.86 10.78 6.31
CA ARG A 14 7.63 10.21 7.64
C ARG A 14 8.95 10.19 8.44
N HIS A 15 8.92 10.67 9.68
CA HIS A 15 10.03 10.57 10.63
C HIS A 15 9.54 9.90 11.92
N LEU A 16 9.80 8.60 12.05
CA LEU A 16 9.47 7.84 13.25
C LEU A 16 10.60 7.98 14.29
N ASP A 17 10.32 8.65 15.40
CA ASP A 17 11.13 8.53 16.61
C ASP A 17 10.41 7.64 17.64
N GLU A 18 11.13 7.07 18.60
CA GLU A 18 10.56 6.13 19.60
C GLU A 18 9.47 6.73 20.50
N LYS A 19 9.25 8.05 20.42
CA LYS A 19 8.34 8.81 21.30
C LYS A 19 7.15 9.44 20.55
N ARG A 20 7.14 9.43 19.22
CA ARG A 20 6.09 10.01 18.38
C ARG A 20 5.02 8.98 18.07
N ASP A 21 3.80 9.49 17.97
CA ASP A 21 2.68 8.71 17.46
C ASP A 21 2.96 8.34 16.00
N VAL A 22 2.88 7.04 15.70
CA VAL A 22 3.13 6.47 14.38
C VAL A 22 2.18 6.99 13.29
N PHE A 23 1.10 7.66 13.69
CA PHE A 23 0.11 8.27 12.80
C PHE A 23 0.25 9.79 12.63
N ALA A 24 1.13 10.45 13.40
CA ALA A 24 1.16 11.92 13.44
C ALA A 24 1.68 12.61 12.16
N GLU A 25 2.42 11.90 11.29
CA GLU A 25 3.11 12.51 10.13
C GLU A 25 3.07 11.58 8.90
N ASN A 26 1.97 10.83 8.72
CA ASN A 26 1.78 9.97 7.54
C ASN A 26 1.04 10.73 6.42
N ALA A 27 0.91 10.14 5.23
CA ALA A 27 0.10 10.68 4.13
C ALA A 27 -1.38 10.93 4.50
N TRP A 28 -1.85 10.41 5.64
CA TRP A 28 -3.17 10.68 6.21
C TRP A 28 -3.21 11.93 7.08
N PHE A 29 -2.08 12.49 7.51
CA PHE A 29 -2.01 13.79 8.17
C PHE A 29 -2.59 14.90 7.29
N VAL A 30 -2.43 14.78 5.96
CA VAL A 30 -3.05 15.67 4.98
C VAL A 30 -4.58 15.45 4.88
N LEU A 31 -5.07 14.29 5.31
CA LEU A 31 -6.51 14.04 5.46
C LEU A 31 -7.09 14.66 6.74
N ASP A 32 -6.27 14.95 7.76
CA ASP A 32 -6.72 15.77 8.89
C ASP A 32 -6.97 17.23 8.44
N ASP A 33 -6.20 17.72 7.47
CA ASP A 33 -6.47 19.01 6.77
C ASP A 33 -7.57 18.89 5.70
N PHE A 34 -8.02 17.67 5.37
CA PHE A 34 -9.12 17.46 4.42
C PHE A 34 -10.45 17.65 5.14
N GLU A 35 -11.00 18.85 5.03
CA GLU A 35 -12.33 19.11 5.52
C GLU A 35 -13.39 18.39 4.67
N TRP A 36 -14.13 17.50 5.33
CA TRP A 36 -15.30 16.88 4.73
C TRP A 36 -16.36 17.94 4.46
N SER A 37 -16.56 18.30 3.19
CA SER A 37 -17.70 19.12 2.82
C SER A 37 -19.00 18.34 3.07
N GLU A 38 -20.09 19.07 3.35
CA GLU A 38 -21.42 18.47 3.50
C GLU A 38 -21.79 17.64 2.26
N GLN A 39 -21.46 18.16 1.07
CA GLN A 39 -21.69 17.49 -0.22
C GLN A 39 -20.93 16.17 -0.34
N LEU A 40 -19.65 16.12 0.04
CA LEU A 40 -18.84 14.91 0.00
C LEU A 40 -19.33 13.88 1.02
N SER A 41 -19.70 14.34 2.21
CA SER A 41 -20.24 13.51 3.28
C SER A 41 -21.56 12.86 2.87
N ASP A 42 -22.47 13.63 2.28
CA ASP A 42 -23.75 13.13 1.78
C ASP A 42 -23.56 12.16 0.61
N PHE A 43 -22.64 12.46 -0.30
CA PHE A 43 -22.30 11.55 -1.39
C PHE A 43 -21.74 10.21 -0.87
N ALA A 44 -20.81 10.25 0.09
CA ALA A 44 -20.25 9.05 0.71
C ALA A 44 -21.33 8.24 1.42
N ARG A 45 -22.21 8.90 2.18
CA ARG A 45 -23.36 8.27 2.86
C ARG A 45 -24.29 7.58 1.87
N LEU A 46 -24.62 8.25 0.77
CA LEU A 46 -25.48 7.70 -0.28
C LEU A 46 -24.84 6.48 -0.96
N LYS A 47 -23.51 6.50 -1.16
CA LYS A 47 -22.77 5.34 -1.69
C LYS A 47 -22.75 4.16 -0.72
N ILE A 48 -22.55 4.42 0.57
CA ILE A 48 -22.60 3.38 1.61
C ILE A 48 -24.00 2.77 1.68
N GLU A 49 -25.05 3.61 1.66
CA GLU A 49 -26.43 3.15 1.66
C GLU A 49 -26.74 2.30 0.42
N GLN A 50 -26.28 2.71 -0.76
CA GLN A 50 -26.41 1.93 -2.00
C GLN A 50 -25.72 0.57 -1.90
N ASN A 51 -24.49 0.52 -1.37
CA ASN A 51 -23.72 -0.71 -1.26
C ASN A 51 -24.30 -1.66 -0.18
N SER A 52 -24.93 -1.11 0.86
CA SER A 52 -25.48 -1.88 1.99
C SER A 52 -26.89 -2.43 1.74
N LYS A 53 -27.51 -2.12 0.60
CA LYS A 53 -28.87 -2.58 0.26
C LYS A 53 -28.93 -4.04 -0.15
N CYS A 54 -27.85 -4.58 -0.69
CA CYS A 54 -27.80 -5.94 -1.19
C CYS A 54 -26.47 -6.56 -0.75
N PHE A 55 -26.55 -7.47 0.21
CA PHE A 55 -25.45 -8.33 0.55
C PHE A 55 -25.53 -9.57 -0.34
N VAL A 56 -24.36 -10.10 -0.70
CA VAL A 56 -24.27 -11.46 -1.23
C VAL A 56 -24.81 -12.42 -0.18
N ASP A 57 -25.49 -13.48 -0.63
CA ASP A 57 -25.97 -14.48 0.32
C ASP A 57 -24.79 -15.23 0.98
N GLU A 58 -25.08 -15.90 2.10
CA GLU A 58 -24.05 -16.58 2.89
C GLU A 58 -23.33 -17.68 2.09
N CYS A 59 -24.01 -18.33 1.13
CA CYS A 59 -23.39 -19.34 0.28
C CYS A 59 -22.38 -18.71 -0.69
N GLU A 60 -22.77 -17.60 -1.33
CA GLU A 60 -21.87 -16.83 -2.19
C GLU A 60 -20.69 -16.25 -1.43
N LYS A 61 -20.91 -15.68 -0.24
CA LYS A 61 -19.84 -15.17 0.61
C LYS A 61 -18.82 -16.26 0.94
N ASN A 62 -19.29 -17.42 1.42
CA ASN A 62 -18.44 -18.56 1.70
C ASN A 62 -17.72 -19.07 0.44
N ARG A 63 -18.34 -18.98 -0.73
CA ARG A 63 -17.70 -19.31 -2.01
C ARG A 63 -16.55 -18.34 -2.32
N PHE A 64 -16.78 -17.04 -2.18
CA PHE A 64 -15.73 -16.03 -2.42
C PHE A 64 -14.56 -16.17 -1.46
N GLU A 65 -14.80 -16.49 -0.19
CA GLU A 65 -13.75 -16.74 0.80
C GLU A 65 -12.94 -18.01 0.47
N ARG A 66 -13.62 -19.12 0.14
CA ARG A 66 -12.95 -20.39 -0.20
C ARG A 66 -12.19 -20.34 -1.53
N GLU A 67 -12.75 -19.68 -2.54
CA GLU A 67 -12.20 -19.62 -3.89
C GLU A 67 -11.43 -18.31 -4.16
N ALA A 68 -11.08 -17.55 -3.10
CA ALA A 68 -10.40 -16.27 -3.22
C ALA A 68 -9.16 -16.34 -4.11
N ASN A 69 -8.36 -17.41 -3.97
CA ASN A 69 -7.18 -17.64 -4.81
C ASN A 69 -7.54 -17.70 -6.30
N THR A 70 -8.60 -18.44 -6.65
CA THR A 70 -9.03 -18.64 -8.04
C THR A 70 -9.54 -17.33 -8.64
N PHE A 71 -10.21 -16.50 -7.85
CA PHE A 71 -10.64 -15.17 -8.30
C PHE A 71 -9.48 -14.23 -8.53
N TRP A 72 -8.49 -14.23 -7.62
CA TRP A 72 -7.26 -13.46 -7.81
C TRP A 72 -6.44 -13.95 -9.01
N ASP A 73 -6.33 -15.26 -9.22
CA ASP A 73 -5.65 -15.84 -10.38
C ASP A 73 -6.32 -15.39 -11.69
N LYS A 74 -7.64 -15.51 -11.79
CA LYS A 74 -8.41 -15.02 -12.97
C LYS A 74 -8.26 -13.52 -13.18
N PHE A 75 -8.22 -12.76 -12.09
CA PHE A 75 -8.03 -11.31 -12.17
C PHE A 75 -6.67 -10.97 -12.77
N TYR A 76 -5.59 -11.59 -12.28
CA TYR A 76 -4.25 -11.37 -12.80
C TYR A 76 -4.05 -11.95 -14.20
N GLU A 77 -4.72 -13.05 -14.54
CA GLU A 77 -4.75 -13.58 -15.92
C GLU A 77 -5.32 -12.54 -16.89
N LYS A 78 -6.43 -11.89 -16.50
CA LYS A 78 -7.13 -10.91 -17.34
C LYS A 78 -6.42 -9.54 -17.40
N HIS A 79 -5.91 -9.06 -16.27
CA HIS A 79 -5.41 -7.68 -16.14
C HIS A 79 -3.89 -7.56 -16.14
N GLN A 80 -3.17 -8.67 -15.96
CA GLN A 80 -1.71 -8.74 -15.95
C GLN A 80 -1.09 -7.66 -15.04
N ASN A 81 -0.07 -6.96 -15.52
CA ASN A 81 0.61 -5.87 -14.82
C ASN A 81 -0.01 -4.48 -15.03
N ASN A 82 -1.17 -4.38 -15.69
CA ASN A 82 -1.71 -3.09 -16.13
C ASN A 82 -2.68 -2.44 -15.12
N PHE A 83 -3.11 -3.17 -14.10
CA PHE A 83 -4.12 -2.68 -13.17
C PHE A 83 -3.54 -1.77 -12.08
N PHE A 84 -2.44 -2.19 -11.46
CA PHE A 84 -1.78 -1.43 -10.41
C PHE A 84 -0.54 -0.74 -10.98
N LYS A 85 -0.28 0.49 -10.52
CA LYS A 85 0.96 1.22 -10.84
C LYS A 85 2.05 0.92 -9.82
N ASP A 86 3.29 1.06 -10.26
CA ASP A 86 4.46 0.98 -9.38
C ASP A 86 4.43 2.05 -8.29
N ARG A 87 4.71 1.64 -7.05
CA ARG A 87 4.64 2.48 -5.86
C ARG A 87 5.91 3.31 -5.65
N HIS A 88 6.27 4.11 -6.65
CA HIS A 88 7.46 4.99 -6.60
C HIS A 88 7.42 6.04 -5.47
N TRP A 89 6.24 6.29 -4.90
CA TRP A 89 6.08 7.21 -3.76
C TRP A 89 6.64 6.65 -2.44
N LEU A 90 6.95 5.34 -2.38
CA LEU A 90 7.48 4.69 -1.17
C LEU A 90 8.76 5.34 -0.65
N SER A 91 9.66 5.80 -1.52
CA SER A 91 10.88 6.49 -1.10
C SER A 91 10.64 7.86 -0.49
N THR A 92 9.55 8.50 -0.87
CA THR A 92 9.16 9.81 -0.35
C THR A 92 8.48 9.64 1.00
N GLU A 93 7.56 8.68 1.10
CA GLU A 93 6.79 8.44 2.33
C GLU A 93 7.62 7.76 3.41
N PHE A 94 8.39 6.74 3.04
CA PHE A 94 9.14 5.89 3.96
C PHE A 94 10.65 5.96 3.66
N PRO A 95 11.31 7.12 3.87
CA PRO A 95 12.75 7.25 3.66
C PRO A 95 13.56 6.24 4.49
N GLU A 96 13.04 5.78 5.63
CA GLU A 96 13.64 4.75 6.48
C GLU A 96 13.80 3.40 5.76
N LEU A 97 12.94 3.08 4.80
CA LEU A 97 13.06 1.86 3.99
C LEU A 97 14.25 1.91 3.03
N PHE A 98 14.95 3.04 2.92
CA PHE A 98 16.09 3.26 2.03
C PHE A 98 17.36 3.70 2.77
N ALA A 99 17.29 3.90 4.08
CA ALA A 99 18.37 4.43 4.92
C ALA A 99 19.11 3.34 5.72
N PHE A 100 19.10 2.09 5.24
CA PHE A 100 19.81 1.01 5.93
C PHE A 100 21.32 1.11 5.72
N ASP A 101 22.07 0.99 6.82
CA ASP A 101 23.51 0.81 6.72
C ASP A 101 23.83 -0.56 6.11
N SER A 102 24.91 -0.65 5.33
CA SER A 102 25.33 -1.90 4.68
C SER A 102 25.64 -3.05 5.64
N GLU A 103 25.80 -2.76 6.93
CA GLU A 103 26.07 -3.75 7.98
C GLU A 103 24.78 -4.27 8.66
N GLN A 104 23.62 -3.65 8.39
CA GLN A 104 22.35 -4.04 8.99
C GLN A 104 21.69 -5.20 8.23
N LYS A 105 21.31 -6.25 8.96
CA LYS A 105 20.45 -7.32 8.41
C LYS A 105 19.00 -6.89 8.46
N VAL A 106 18.45 -6.58 7.29
CA VAL A 106 17.04 -6.21 7.13
C VAL A 106 16.25 -7.38 6.56
N GLN A 107 15.04 -7.61 7.05
CA GLN A 107 14.10 -8.57 6.47
C GLN A 107 12.78 -7.86 6.19
N ILE A 108 12.28 -8.00 4.96
CA ILE A 108 11.03 -7.35 4.52
C ILE A 108 10.03 -8.43 4.14
N LEU A 109 8.83 -8.33 4.73
CA LEU A 109 7.68 -9.18 4.43
C LEU A 109 6.60 -8.31 3.80
N GLU A 110 6.27 -8.59 2.54
CA GLU A 110 5.11 -8.02 1.88
C GLU A 110 3.97 -9.04 1.90
N LEU A 111 2.83 -8.67 2.48
CA LEU A 111 1.59 -9.45 2.45
C LEU A 111 0.73 -8.95 1.30
N GLY A 112 0.36 -9.85 0.38
CA GLY A 112 -0.42 -9.49 -0.80
C GLY A 112 0.39 -8.72 -1.84
N SER A 113 1.60 -9.19 -2.15
CA SER A 113 2.54 -8.54 -3.09
C SER A 113 2.02 -8.40 -4.52
N GLY A 114 0.94 -9.12 -4.87
CA GLY A 114 0.36 -9.10 -6.21
C GLY A 114 1.42 -9.41 -7.27
N VAL A 115 1.51 -8.54 -8.27
CA VAL A 115 2.52 -8.62 -9.35
C VAL A 115 3.87 -7.99 -8.99
N GLY A 116 4.04 -7.43 -7.78
CA GLY A 116 5.33 -6.92 -7.30
C GLY A 116 5.58 -5.41 -7.47
N ASN A 117 4.53 -4.62 -7.71
CA ASN A 117 4.64 -3.17 -7.92
C ASN A 117 5.19 -2.37 -6.71
N THR A 118 5.29 -3.01 -5.54
CA THR A 118 5.97 -2.47 -4.35
C THR A 118 7.44 -2.92 -4.30
N VAL A 119 7.69 -4.22 -4.50
CA VAL A 119 9.04 -4.80 -4.37
C VAL A 119 9.97 -4.38 -5.50
N PHE A 120 9.47 -4.23 -6.74
CA PHE A 120 10.33 -3.87 -7.86
C PHE A 120 10.99 -2.48 -7.67
N PRO A 121 10.24 -1.41 -7.35
CA PRO A 121 10.87 -0.14 -6.99
C PRO A 121 11.79 -0.25 -5.78
N LEU A 122 11.41 -1.03 -4.76
CA LEU A 122 12.21 -1.19 -3.54
C LEU A 122 13.58 -1.81 -3.82
N LEU A 123 13.63 -2.88 -4.62
CA LEU A 123 14.87 -3.54 -5.05
C LEU A 123 15.73 -2.65 -5.96
N GLN A 124 15.11 -1.80 -6.78
CA GLN A 124 15.84 -0.88 -7.66
C GLN A 124 16.47 0.28 -6.91
N MET A 125 15.82 0.75 -5.84
CA MET A 125 16.20 1.96 -5.13
C MET A 125 16.98 1.70 -3.83
N ASN A 126 17.02 0.44 -3.36
CA ASN A 126 17.73 0.06 -2.15
C ASN A 126 18.79 -1.02 -2.45
N SER A 127 20.07 -0.70 -2.26
CA SER A 127 21.19 -1.63 -2.49
C SER A 127 21.37 -2.70 -1.41
N VAL A 128 20.72 -2.53 -0.25
CA VAL A 128 20.74 -3.49 0.87
C VAL A 128 19.62 -4.53 0.72
N VAL A 129 18.50 -4.17 0.11
CA VAL A 129 17.37 -5.09 -0.12
C VAL A 129 17.61 -5.90 -1.39
N ASN A 130 17.51 -7.23 -1.29
CA ASN A 130 17.69 -8.17 -2.39
C ASN A 130 16.72 -9.35 -2.23
N TRP A 131 16.72 -10.26 -3.21
CA TRP A 131 15.84 -11.43 -3.18
C TRP A 131 16.12 -12.41 -2.03
N ASP A 132 17.31 -12.38 -1.42
CA ASP A 132 17.64 -13.25 -0.27
C ASP A 132 17.01 -12.75 1.03
N ASN A 133 16.76 -11.44 1.13
CA ASN A 133 16.22 -10.82 2.33
C ASN A 133 14.79 -10.27 2.19
N PHE A 134 14.26 -10.23 0.97
CA PHE A 134 12.86 -9.98 0.68
C PHE A 134 12.07 -11.29 0.57
N LYS A 135 11.05 -11.45 1.42
CA LYS A 135 10.10 -12.56 1.33
C LYS A 135 8.73 -12.01 0.94
N GLY A 136 8.44 -12.05 -0.36
CA GLY A 136 7.08 -11.86 -0.86
C GLY A 136 6.29 -13.14 -0.58
N LEU A 137 5.52 -13.16 0.51
CA LEU A 137 4.69 -14.30 0.84
C LEU A 137 3.26 -13.97 0.45
N VAL A 138 2.84 -14.44 -0.73
CA VAL A 138 1.40 -14.59 -1.00
C VAL A 138 0.93 -15.83 -0.24
N LYS A 139 0.77 -15.70 1.08
CA LYS A 139 -0.10 -16.60 1.83
C LYS A 139 -1.47 -15.95 1.87
N ILE A 140 -2.36 -16.40 0.99
CA ILE A 140 -3.76 -16.47 1.39
C ILE A 140 -3.76 -17.55 2.48
N VAL A 141 -3.85 -17.14 3.74
CA VAL A 141 -4.01 -18.08 4.86
C VAL A 141 -5.49 -18.46 4.89
N PRO A 142 -5.89 -19.69 4.53
CA PRO A 142 -7.25 -20.14 4.75
C PRO A 142 -7.37 -20.53 6.23
N ASN A 143 -8.17 -19.75 6.96
CA ASN A 143 -8.73 -19.98 8.30
C ASN A 143 -7.79 -20.23 9.50
N GLY A 144 -8.09 -19.47 10.58
CA GLY A 144 -7.88 -19.88 11.96
C GLY A 144 -7.14 -18.85 12.82
N TYR A 145 -7.81 -17.75 13.19
CA TYR A 145 -8.19 -17.33 14.55
C TYR A 145 -8.84 -15.94 14.51
#